data_AF-A0A3D9QVE4-F1
#
_entry.id   AF-A0A3D9QVE4-F1
#
_cell.length_a   1.000
_cell.length_b   1.000
_cell.length_c   1.000
_cell.angle_alpha   90.00
_cell.angle_beta   90.00
_cell.angle_gamma   90.00
#
_symmetry.space_group_name_H-M   'P 1'
#
loop_
_entity.id
_entity.type
_entity.pdbx_description
1 polymer ?
#
loop_
_entity_poly.entity_id
_entity_poly.type
_entity_poly.pdbx_seq_one_letter_code
_entity_poly.pdbx_strand_id
1 'polypeptide(L)'
;MVQVKRWSVAMLIAVVMLTAFAFSGVKQAAAAGPQGLQFGRPIDDSGNILITDQVAQELADSGAGFVRLNFRLGPYTSDTTAFYNTYDTIVNRLRSKGLQVIGLLSNESWPGTQSDWTENNAENNVSGNGYNDFIDAFGYMAGRVAGHYDGVIKYWEVWNEPNCWGSNPSPGVYTGCSYIYPSNFAAMLGHVYTQMKYYNNYDVQVISGGVFGHDIAGYSSGSAGADYISDTYYEGTAVGSWNWIHDHTGSYPLDHIGQHVYIDQGGAVNTTQLNNYINYIHDAYAAYEGSGTTKKIFMTEIGWTTDEVSESVQASNITSAYNVMKASPYVQTAVWFYLQDEPDLKYGIFKTTGFGSSDKKTGWTNYRNASAYEGKLSNGTTNTNILNYFNAHGGMATNGSPYDNGGSAYVHYWDYGYVQDYDGGSIGASCIMTSASGTFQVRSGFWETYLQGSNHSYLQFPTGDEFAYGAGTRQNFQGGYLTWDPTNGVVVH
;
A
#
# COMPACT_ATOMS: atom_id res chain seq x y z
N MET A 1 -59.21 7.29 15.44
CA MET A 1 -58.05 8.11 15.86
C MET A 1 -57.71 7.75 17.31
N VAL A 2 -56.42 7.60 17.66
CA VAL A 2 -55.78 8.00 18.96
C VAL A 2 -56.50 7.56 20.27
N GLN A 3 -55.97 6.84 21.27
CA GLN A 3 -54.65 6.32 21.72
C GLN A 3 -54.94 5.11 22.70
N VAL A 4 -54.16 4.01 22.84
CA VAL A 4 -52.84 3.83 23.51
C VAL A 4 -52.93 4.16 25.04
N LYS A 5 -52.53 3.34 26.05
CA LYS A 5 -51.66 2.14 26.15
C LYS A 5 -51.89 1.32 27.46
N ARG A 6 -51.61 0.01 27.38
CA ARG A 6 -50.92 -0.94 28.32
C ARG A 6 -50.97 -0.81 29.86
N TRP A 7 -51.16 -1.99 30.47
CA TRP A 7 -50.64 -2.48 31.76
C TRP A 7 -49.48 -3.49 31.46
N SER A 8 -48.68 -4.09 32.37
CA SER A 8 -48.09 -3.76 33.69
C SER A 8 -47.12 -4.92 34.09
N VAL A 9 -46.29 -4.77 35.15
CA VAL A 9 -45.44 -5.81 35.83
C VAL A 9 -44.24 -6.33 34.96
N ALA A 10 -42.94 -6.38 35.31
CA ALA A 10 -42.18 -6.64 36.55
C ALA A 10 -42.12 -8.16 36.94
N MET A 11 -41.17 -8.75 37.66
CA MET A 11 -39.88 -8.34 38.29
C MET A 11 -39.10 -9.61 38.69
N LEU A 12 -37.77 -9.77 38.43
CA LEU A 12 -36.78 -10.44 39.36
C LEU A 12 -35.31 -10.53 38.84
N ILE A 13 -34.43 -11.11 39.68
CA ILE A 13 -32.97 -10.90 39.77
C ILE A 13 -32.18 -12.23 39.86
N ALA A 14 -30.96 -12.21 39.31
CA ALA A 14 -29.73 -12.98 39.67
C ALA A 14 -29.39 -14.40 39.13
N VAL A 15 -28.06 -14.60 39.16
CA VAL A 15 -27.22 -15.82 39.10
C VAL A 15 -26.92 -16.45 37.74
N VAL A 16 -25.75 -16.05 37.22
CA VAL A 16 -24.67 -16.89 36.65
C VAL A 16 -25.04 -18.32 36.21
N MET A 17 -25.00 -18.55 34.90
CA MET A 17 -24.32 -19.73 34.37
C MET A 17 -23.25 -19.29 33.36
N LEU A 18 -22.01 -19.69 33.60
CA LEU A 18 -21.01 -19.75 32.54
C LEU A 18 -21.42 -20.86 31.57
N THR A 19 -21.98 -20.48 30.42
CA THR A 19 -21.79 -21.27 29.20
C THR A 19 -20.63 -20.67 28.44
N ALA A 20 -19.43 -21.16 28.77
CA ALA A 20 -18.27 -20.97 27.92
C ALA A 20 -18.56 -21.63 26.57
N PHE A 21 -19.04 -20.84 25.60
CA PHE A 21 -18.84 -21.17 24.20
C PHE A 21 -17.35 -21.12 23.94
N ALA A 22 -16.71 -22.28 24.04
CA ALA A 22 -15.40 -22.51 23.48
C ALA A 22 -15.51 -22.25 21.97
N PHE A 23 -15.17 -21.04 21.54
CA PHE A 23 -14.93 -20.74 20.13
C PHE A 23 -13.76 -21.60 19.67
N SER A 24 -14.10 -22.73 19.05
CA SER A 24 -13.16 -23.58 18.35
C SER A 24 -12.57 -22.80 17.18
N GLY A 25 -11.38 -22.24 17.40
CA GLY A 25 -10.61 -21.51 16.40
C GLY A 25 -10.97 -20.04 16.27
N VAL A 26 -10.48 -19.21 17.21
CA VAL A 26 -10.07 -17.85 16.83
C VAL A 26 -8.93 -18.01 15.81
N LYS A 27 -9.24 -17.85 14.52
CA LYS A 27 -8.18 -17.64 13.53
C LYS A 27 -7.48 -16.34 13.88
N GLN A 28 -6.19 -16.40 14.14
CA GLN A 28 -5.35 -15.21 14.27
C GLN A 28 -5.34 -14.48 12.91
N ALA A 29 -5.90 -13.28 12.89
CA ALA A 29 -5.77 -12.37 11.76
C ALA A 29 -4.29 -11.99 11.64
N ALA A 30 -3.66 -12.40 10.54
CA ALA A 30 -2.26 -12.16 10.28
C ALA A 30 -2.10 -11.67 8.85
N ALA A 31 -1.94 -10.35 8.76
CA ALA A 31 -1.23 -9.67 7.69
C ALA A 31 -0.26 -8.72 8.35
N ALA A 32 0.93 -8.62 7.78
CA ALA A 32 2.01 -7.91 8.41
C ALA A 32 3.23 -7.91 7.48
N GLY A 33 3.37 -6.88 6.64
CA GLY A 33 4.59 -6.64 5.89
C GLY A 33 4.40 -5.59 4.79
N PRO A 34 5.47 -5.17 4.11
CA PRO A 34 5.40 -4.16 3.05
C PRO A 34 4.65 -4.63 1.80
N GLN A 35 4.23 -5.90 1.72
CA GLN A 35 3.61 -6.49 0.52
C GLN A 35 2.10 -6.26 0.50
N GLY A 36 1.53 -6.09 -0.70
CA GLY A 36 0.11 -5.79 -0.87
C GLY A 36 -0.65 -6.76 -1.76
N LEU A 37 -1.94 -6.51 -1.91
CA LEU A 37 -2.83 -7.31 -2.74
C LEU A 37 -3.97 -6.46 -3.29
N GLN A 38 -4.34 -6.68 -4.55
CA GLN A 38 -5.42 -5.96 -5.22
C GLN A 38 -6.74 -6.74 -5.11
N PHE A 39 -7.86 -6.03 -4.93
CA PHE A 39 -9.20 -6.60 -5.05
C PHE A 39 -9.85 -6.32 -6.43
N GLY A 40 -9.33 -5.34 -7.16
CA GLY A 40 -9.95 -4.80 -8.38
C GLY A 40 -10.78 -3.56 -8.05
N ARG A 41 -11.92 -3.40 -8.74
CA ARG A 41 -12.83 -2.26 -8.52
C ARG A 41 -13.40 -2.26 -7.08
N PRO A 42 -13.29 -1.16 -6.31
CA PRO A 42 -13.84 -1.11 -4.96
C PRO A 42 -15.34 -0.78 -4.92
N ILE A 43 -15.87 -0.20 -6.00
CA ILE A 43 -17.29 0.07 -6.22
C ILE A 43 -17.72 -0.40 -7.62
N ASP A 44 -18.99 -0.80 -7.77
CA ASP A 44 -19.59 -0.97 -9.10
C ASP A 44 -20.02 0.37 -9.73
N ASP A 45 -20.53 0.32 -10.96
CA ASP A 45 -20.93 1.51 -11.73
C ASP A 45 -22.22 2.17 -11.18
N SER A 46 -22.91 1.52 -10.24
CA SER A 46 -24.02 2.09 -9.47
C SER A 46 -23.58 2.64 -8.10
N GLY A 47 -22.29 2.55 -7.76
CA GLY A 47 -21.71 3.02 -6.50
C GLY A 47 -21.86 2.05 -5.33
N ASN A 48 -22.27 0.80 -5.56
CA ASN A 48 -22.33 -0.20 -4.50
C ASN A 48 -20.91 -0.59 -4.10
N ILE A 49 -20.63 -0.60 -2.79
CA ILE A 49 -19.32 -0.98 -2.26
C ILE A 49 -19.11 -2.49 -2.40
N LEU A 50 -18.06 -2.88 -3.13
CA LEU A 50 -17.67 -4.27 -3.37
C LEU A 50 -16.67 -4.79 -2.32
N ILE A 51 -15.86 -3.91 -1.71
CA ILE A 51 -15.02 -4.24 -0.56
C ILE A 51 -15.90 -4.34 0.70
N THR A 52 -16.56 -5.48 0.86
CA THR A 52 -17.34 -5.84 2.05
C THR A 52 -16.45 -6.14 3.26
N ASP A 53 -17.03 -6.24 4.46
CA ASP A 53 -16.30 -6.66 5.67
C ASP A 53 -15.61 -8.02 5.53
N GLN A 54 -16.21 -8.94 4.76
CA GLN A 54 -15.59 -10.23 4.45
C GLN A 54 -14.38 -10.06 3.52
N VAL A 55 -14.50 -9.25 2.46
CA VAL A 55 -13.37 -8.96 1.56
C VAL A 55 -12.21 -8.31 2.32
N ALA A 56 -12.49 -7.32 3.17
CA ALA A 56 -11.47 -6.68 4.00
C ALA A 56 -10.83 -7.67 5.00
N GLN A 57 -11.60 -8.60 5.55
CA GLN A 57 -11.06 -9.66 6.42
C GLN A 57 -10.17 -10.63 5.64
N GLU A 58 -10.54 -11.05 4.42
CA GLU A 58 -9.76 -12.00 3.63
C GLU A 58 -8.52 -11.37 2.98
N LEU A 59 -8.55 -10.05 2.71
CA LEU A 59 -7.35 -9.26 2.42
C LEU A 59 -6.35 -9.34 3.58
N ALA A 60 -6.78 -9.07 4.81
CA ALA A 60 -5.93 -9.20 5.99
C ALA A 60 -5.52 -10.67 6.28
N ASP A 61 -6.44 -11.63 6.20
CA ASP A 61 -6.13 -13.05 6.43
C ASP A 61 -5.20 -13.64 5.34
N SER A 62 -5.09 -13.01 4.16
CA SER A 62 -4.13 -13.41 3.12
C SER A 62 -2.68 -13.13 3.47
N GLY A 63 -2.40 -12.21 4.41
CA GLY A 63 -1.06 -11.77 4.74
C GLY A 63 -0.67 -10.38 4.19
N ALA A 64 -1.52 -9.75 3.37
CA ALA A 64 -1.26 -8.45 2.73
C ALA A 64 -1.25 -7.28 3.72
N GLY A 65 -0.16 -6.51 3.82
CA GLY A 65 -0.12 -5.27 4.58
C GLY A 65 -0.72 -4.06 3.85
N PHE A 66 -0.69 -4.07 2.52
CA PHE A 66 -1.24 -3.01 1.66
C PHE A 66 -2.41 -3.49 0.78
N VAL A 67 -3.31 -2.58 0.47
CA VAL A 67 -4.35 -2.74 -0.56
C VAL A 67 -4.22 -1.62 -1.57
N ARG A 68 -4.11 -1.97 -2.86
CA ARG A 68 -4.20 -1.01 -3.96
C ARG A 68 -5.67 -0.73 -4.27
N LEU A 69 -6.05 0.54 -4.22
CA LEU A 69 -7.44 1.00 -4.20
C LEU A 69 -7.69 2.06 -5.27
N ASN A 70 -8.39 1.69 -6.34
CA ASN A 70 -8.78 2.61 -7.42
C ASN A 70 -9.92 3.53 -6.98
N PHE A 71 -9.66 4.84 -6.86
CA PHE A 71 -10.66 5.86 -6.58
C PHE A 71 -11.47 6.21 -7.84
N ARG A 72 -12.18 5.21 -8.39
CA ARG A 72 -13.06 5.35 -9.55
C ARG A 72 -14.33 6.11 -9.21
N LEU A 73 -14.86 6.88 -10.17
CA LEU A 73 -16.09 7.65 -10.03
C LEU A 73 -17.36 6.81 -9.98
N GLY A 74 -17.45 5.72 -10.77
CA GLY A 74 -18.69 4.94 -10.91
C GLY A 74 -19.87 5.85 -11.29
N PRO A 75 -20.89 6.05 -10.42
CA PRO A 75 -22.04 6.90 -10.69
C PRO A 75 -21.81 8.39 -10.41
N TYR A 76 -20.69 8.79 -9.80
CA TYR A 76 -20.44 10.16 -9.36
C TYR A 76 -19.92 11.03 -10.51
N THR A 77 -20.38 12.28 -10.61
CA THR A 77 -19.91 13.23 -11.64
C THR A 77 -18.51 13.80 -11.38
N SER A 78 -18.06 13.72 -10.12
CA SER A 78 -16.78 14.22 -9.60
C SER A 78 -16.59 13.70 -8.17
N ASP A 79 -15.57 14.20 -7.45
CA ASP A 79 -15.34 14.01 -6.02
C ASP A 79 -16.40 14.73 -5.14
N THR A 80 -17.66 14.31 -5.27
CA THR A 80 -18.79 14.84 -4.50
C THR A 80 -18.78 14.35 -3.05
N THR A 81 -19.56 14.97 -2.16
CA THR A 81 -19.78 14.44 -0.79
C THR A 81 -20.25 12.98 -0.77
N ALA A 82 -20.99 12.54 -1.79
CA ALA A 82 -21.42 11.14 -1.89
C ALA A 82 -20.26 10.19 -2.27
N PHE A 83 -19.33 10.64 -3.11
CA PHE A 83 -18.06 9.94 -3.39
C PHE A 83 -17.25 9.77 -2.09
N TYR A 84 -17.02 10.87 -1.35
CA TYR A 84 -16.25 10.81 -0.09
C TYR A 84 -16.90 9.88 0.95
N ASN A 85 -18.22 9.98 1.21
CA ASN A 85 -18.92 9.07 2.14
C ASN A 85 -18.74 7.57 1.79
N THR A 86 -18.71 7.26 0.49
CA THR A 86 -18.51 5.88 -0.02
C THR A 86 -17.08 5.41 0.19
N TYR A 87 -16.09 6.23 -0.18
CA TYR A 87 -14.68 5.87 0.02
C TYR A 87 -14.26 5.90 1.50
N ASP A 88 -14.82 6.78 2.33
CA ASP A 88 -14.64 6.76 3.78
C ASP A 88 -15.11 5.43 4.38
N THR A 89 -16.22 4.88 3.89
CA THR A 89 -16.72 3.57 4.33
C THR A 89 -15.76 2.44 3.94
N ILE A 90 -15.12 2.53 2.77
CA ILE A 90 -14.14 1.54 2.30
C ILE A 90 -12.81 1.67 3.06
N VAL A 91 -12.25 2.87 3.12
CA VAL A 91 -10.96 3.16 3.76
C VAL A 91 -11.04 2.83 5.24
N ASN A 92 -12.05 3.30 5.99
CA ASN A 92 -12.19 2.97 7.41
C ASN A 92 -12.34 1.47 7.64
N ARG A 93 -13.04 0.74 6.75
CA ARG A 93 -13.12 -0.72 6.82
C ARG A 93 -11.74 -1.37 6.65
N LEU A 94 -10.96 -0.97 5.66
CA LEU A 94 -9.60 -1.50 5.44
C LEU A 94 -8.67 -1.16 6.62
N ARG A 95 -8.64 0.11 7.06
CA ARG A 95 -7.87 0.55 8.24
C ARG A 95 -8.27 -0.20 9.51
N SER A 96 -9.56 -0.54 9.70
CA SER A 96 -10.02 -1.33 10.86
C SER A 96 -9.44 -2.76 10.93
N LYS A 97 -8.91 -3.26 9.80
CA LYS A 97 -8.19 -4.55 9.73
C LYS A 97 -6.68 -4.40 9.85
N GLY A 98 -6.16 -3.17 9.96
CA GLY A 98 -4.73 -2.83 9.97
C GLY A 98 -4.11 -2.64 8.58
N LEU A 99 -4.89 -2.78 7.51
CA LEU A 99 -4.43 -2.65 6.12
C LEU A 99 -4.06 -1.19 5.82
N GLN A 100 -2.92 -0.98 5.18
CA GLN A 100 -2.54 0.30 4.56
C GLN A 100 -3.13 0.40 3.15
N VAL A 101 -3.24 1.61 2.60
CA VAL A 101 -3.84 1.87 1.29
C VAL A 101 -2.80 2.52 0.38
N ILE A 102 -2.68 2.01 -0.85
CA ILE A 102 -2.10 2.72 -1.99
C ILE A 102 -3.30 3.24 -2.79
N GLY A 103 -3.52 4.56 -2.76
CA GLY A 103 -4.64 5.19 -3.45
C GLY A 103 -4.30 5.42 -4.91
N LEU A 104 -4.96 4.70 -5.82
CA LEU A 104 -4.81 4.91 -7.26
C LEU A 104 -5.81 5.97 -7.73
N LEU A 105 -5.29 7.02 -8.38
CA LEU A 105 -6.05 8.01 -9.12
C LEU A 105 -5.83 7.77 -10.62
N SER A 106 -6.83 7.35 -11.38
CA SER A 106 -6.68 6.91 -12.78
C SER A 106 -7.60 7.64 -13.75
N ASN A 107 -7.62 7.23 -15.02
CA ASN A 107 -8.63 7.67 -16.00
C ASN A 107 -10.09 7.36 -15.59
N GLU A 108 -10.32 6.57 -14.53
CA GLU A 108 -11.64 6.40 -13.92
C GLU A 108 -11.96 7.40 -12.79
N SER A 109 -10.99 8.19 -12.33
CA SER A 109 -11.11 9.12 -11.18
C SER A 109 -11.60 10.51 -11.56
N TRP A 110 -11.61 10.87 -12.85
CA TRP A 110 -12.09 12.16 -13.35
C TRP A 110 -12.78 11.99 -14.71
N PRO A 111 -13.88 12.72 -15.02
CA PRO A 111 -14.54 12.59 -16.31
C PRO A 111 -13.65 13.13 -17.44
N GLY A 112 -13.53 12.34 -18.50
CA GLY A 112 -12.81 12.70 -19.71
C GLY A 112 -12.64 11.51 -20.64
N THR A 113 -12.00 11.76 -21.78
CA THR A 113 -11.69 10.78 -22.83
C THR A 113 -10.23 10.91 -23.24
N GLN A 114 -9.73 9.93 -24.00
CA GLN A 114 -8.32 9.91 -24.39
C GLN A 114 -7.89 11.14 -25.18
N SER A 115 -8.77 11.75 -25.99
CA SER A 115 -8.45 13.02 -26.66
C SER A 115 -8.23 14.17 -25.69
N ASP A 116 -8.93 14.17 -24.55
CA ASP A 116 -8.89 15.28 -23.59
C ASP A 116 -7.59 15.22 -22.77
N TRP A 117 -7.22 14.03 -22.27
CA TRP A 117 -5.98 13.87 -21.49
C TRP A 117 -4.71 13.78 -22.35
N THR A 118 -4.83 13.53 -23.66
CA THR A 118 -3.71 13.59 -24.62
C THR A 118 -3.62 14.89 -25.44
N GLU A 119 -4.51 15.86 -25.18
CA GLU A 119 -4.43 17.16 -25.84
C GLU A 119 -3.10 17.85 -25.51
N ASN A 120 -2.57 18.64 -26.45
CA ASN A 120 -1.37 19.46 -26.28
C ASN A 120 -0.06 18.68 -25.96
N ASN A 121 0.00 17.39 -26.29
CA ASN A 121 1.21 16.57 -26.18
C ASN A 121 2.36 17.11 -27.07
N ALA A 122 3.59 17.14 -26.54
CA ALA A 122 4.78 17.62 -27.25
C ALA A 122 5.20 16.70 -28.42
N GLU A 123 4.90 15.41 -28.28
CA GLU A 123 5.29 14.33 -29.20
C GLU A 123 4.68 14.50 -30.60
N ASN A 124 3.48 15.06 -30.69
CA ASN A 124 2.78 15.36 -31.94
C ASN A 124 2.54 16.87 -32.18
N ASN A 125 2.88 17.74 -31.23
CA ASN A 125 2.78 19.20 -31.36
C ASN A 125 4.10 19.86 -30.95
N VAL A 126 4.81 20.47 -31.90
CA VAL A 126 6.10 21.16 -31.67
C VAL A 126 6.02 22.32 -30.66
N SER A 127 4.82 22.83 -30.39
CA SER A 127 4.54 23.84 -29.35
C SER A 127 3.79 23.29 -28.12
N GLY A 128 3.58 21.97 -28.08
CA GLY A 128 2.96 21.27 -26.97
C GLY A 128 3.90 21.16 -25.77
N ASN A 129 3.32 21.06 -24.58
CA ASN A 129 4.02 20.86 -23.32
C ASN A 129 3.29 19.86 -22.41
N GLY A 130 2.34 19.10 -22.97
CA GLY A 130 1.52 18.14 -22.26
C GLY A 130 0.40 18.74 -21.39
N TYR A 131 0.39 20.03 -21.09
CA TYR A 131 -0.62 20.61 -20.18
C TYR A 131 -1.94 20.89 -20.92
N ASN A 132 -3.07 20.51 -20.32
CA ASN A 132 -4.42 20.71 -20.85
C ASN A 132 -5.46 20.83 -19.71
N ASP A 133 -6.70 21.19 -20.05
CA ASP A 133 -7.80 21.42 -19.09
C ASP A 133 -8.16 20.15 -18.29
N PHE A 134 -8.00 18.95 -18.87
CA PHE A 134 -8.20 17.69 -18.15
C PHE A 134 -7.15 17.54 -17.04
N ILE A 135 -5.88 17.77 -17.35
CA ILE A 135 -4.75 17.66 -16.40
C ILE A 135 -4.86 18.69 -15.26
N ASP A 136 -5.28 19.92 -15.57
CA ASP A 136 -5.55 20.95 -14.57
C ASP A 136 -6.64 20.49 -13.58
N ALA A 137 -7.79 20.07 -14.10
CA ALA A 137 -8.92 19.62 -13.30
C ALA A 137 -8.62 18.33 -12.50
N PHE A 138 -7.91 17.38 -13.11
CA PHE A 138 -7.44 16.14 -12.47
C PHE A 138 -6.46 16.45 -11.32
N GLY A 139 -5.50 17.36 -11.53
CA GLY A 139 -4.54 17.77 -10.52
C GLY A 139 -5.20 18.44 -9.31
N TYR A 140 -6.16 19.34 -9.53
CA TYR A 140 -6.96 19.91 -8.45
C TYR A 140 -7.81 18.86 -7.72
N MET A 141 -8.36 17.86 -8.42
CA MET A 141 -9.08 16.74 -7.79
C MET A 141 -8.14 15.91 -6.91
N ALA A 142 -6.95 15.55 -7.43
CA ALA A 142 -5.97 14.78 -6.69
C ALA A 142 -5.55 15.47 -5.39
N GLY A 143 -5.34 16.79 -5.42
CA GLY A 143 -5.09 17.60 -4.22
C GLY A 143 -6.22 17.53 -3.20
N ARG A 144 -7.49 17.63 -3.62
CA ARG A 144 -8.65 17.52 -2.71
C ARG A 144 -8.79 16.13 -2.11
N VAL A 145 -8.65 15.08 -2.92
CA VAL A 145 -8.79 13.68 -2.47
C VAL A 145 -7.66 13.31 -1.51
N ALA A 146 -6.41 13.68 -1.80
CA ALA A 146 -5.31 13.48 -0.88
C ALA A 146 -5.49 14.26 0.44
N GLY A 147 -5.95 15.52 0.37
CA GLY A 147 -6.21 16.33 1.55
C GLY A 147 -7.33 15.81 2.46
N HIS A 148 -8.37 15.19 1.89
CA HIS A 148 -9.43 14.53 2.66
C HIS A 148 -8.93 13.29 3.43
N TYR A 149 -7.87 12.64 2.94
CA TYR A 149 -7.25 11.46 3.54
C TYR A 149 -5.84 11.73 4.12
N ASP A 150 -5.48 12.99 4.37
CA ASP A 150 -4.19 13.33 4.98
C ASP A 150 -4.05 12.68 6.37
N GLY A 151 -2.87 12.14 6.66
CA GLY A 151 -2.64 11.27 7.82
C GLY A 151 -3.34 9.90 7.80
N VAL A 152 -4.14 9.57 6.78
CA VAL A 152 -4.85 8.28 6.64
C VAL A 152 -4.30 7.45 5.48
N ILE A 153 -4.00 8.08 4.33
CA ILE A 153 -3.42 7.45 3.14
C ILE A 153 -2.11 8.13 2.77
N LYS A 154 -1.00 7.42 2.97
CA LYS A 154 0.36 7.91 2.73
C LYS A 154 0.75 7.92 1.25
N TYR A 155 0.33 6.92 0.49
CA TYR A 155 0.82 6.64 -0.85
C TYR A 155 -0.27 6.84 -1.90
N TRP A 156 0.01 7.69 -2.90
CA TRP A 156 -0.90 8.01 -3.99
C TRP A 156 -0.25 7.68 -5.34
N GLU A 157 -0.82 6.71 -6.04
CA GLU A 157 -0.39 6.32 -7.39
C GLU A 157 -1.17 7.13 -8.43
N VAL A 158 -0.43 7.83 -9.29
CA VAL A 158 -0.99 8.69 -10.30
C VAL A 158 -1.00 7.96 -11.63
N TRP A 159 -2.20 7.68 -12.13
CA TRP A 159 -2.48 6.92 -13.35
C TRP A 159 -2.21 5.41 -13.27
N ASN A 160 -2.86 4.67 -14.15
CA ASN A 160 -2.70 3.23 -14.32
C ASN A 160 -2.14 2.97 -15.72
N GLU A 161 -1.05 2.21 -15.85
CA GLU A 161 -0.49 1.76 -17.13
C GLU A 161 -0.40 2.87 -18.21
N PRO A 162 0.29 3.99 -17.91
CA PRO A 162 0.32 5.18 -18.78
C PRO A 162 0.87 4.91 -20.18
N ASN A 163 1.65 3.84 -20.34
CA ASN A 163 2.24 3.37 -21.60
C ASN A 163 1.44 2.24 -22.28
N CYS A 164 0.34 1.74 -21.70
CA CYS A 164 -0.48 0.69 -22.30
C CYS A 164 -1.38 1.27 -23.40
N TRP A 165 -1.24 0.76 -24.63
CA TRP A 165 -2.05 1.13 -25.80
C TRP A 165 -2.54 -0.10 -26.56
N GLY A 166 -3.68 0.03 -27.26
CA GLY A 166 -4.28 -1.05 -28.05
C GLY A 166 -4.06 -0.94 -29.57
N SER A 167 -3.83 0.26 -30.10
CA SER A 167 -3.47 0.44 -31.52
C SER A 167 -2.58 1.66 -31.77
N ASN A 168 -1.80 1.59 -32.86
CA ASN A 168 -0.96 2.66 -33.38
C ASN A 168 -1.41 2.97 -34.82
N PRO A 169 -2.42 3.85 -35.03
CA PRO A 169 -3.00 4.11 -36.35
C PRO A 169 -2.07 4.86 -37.32
N SER A 170 -1.06 5.56 -36.80
CA SER A 170 -0.03 6.27 -37.56
C SER A 170 1.20 6.53 -36.68
N PRO A 171 2.44 6.55 -37.21
CA PRO A 171 3.65 6.75 -36.40
C PRO A 171 3.55 7.95 -35.45
N GLY A 172 3.83 7.73 -34.17
CA GLY A 172 3.71 8.74 -33.11
C GLY A 172 2.32 8.86 -32.47
N VAL A 173 1.30 8.16 -33.01
CA VAL A 173 -0.08 8.21 -32.48
C VAL A 173 -0.46 6.85 -31.88
N TYR A 174 -0.94 6.87 -30.64
CA TYR A 174 -1.34 5.67 -29.88
C TYR A 174 -2.75 5.85 -29.32
N THR A 175 -3.54 4.77 -29.28
CA THR A 175 -4.92 4.79 -28.79
C THR A 175 -5.31 3.50 -28.07
N GLY A 176 -6.33 3.58 -27.21
CA GLY A 176 -6.86 2.45 -26.42
C GLY A 176 -6.10 2.22 -25.11
N CYS A 177 -6.63 1.30 -24.30
CA CYS A 177 -6.22 1.09 -22.90
C CYS A 177 -6.22 2.44 -22.15
N SER A 178 -5.22 2.72 -21.32
CA SER A 178 -5.08 3.97 -20.55
C SER A 178 -3.97 4.88 -21.08
N TYR A 179 -3.50 4.70 -22.32
CA TYR A 179 -2.35 5.44 -22.85
C TYR A 179 -2.49 6.97 -22.70
N ILE A 180 -1.41 7.57 -22.20
CA ILE A 180 -1.16 9.00 -22.10
C ILE A 180 0.27 9.26 -22.61
N TYR A 181 0.51 10.36 -23.32
CA TYR A 181 1.87 10.65 -23.80
C TYR A 181 2.81 11.03 -22.64
N PRO A 182 4.12 10.71 -22.72
CA PRO A 182 5.10 11.11 -21.72
C PRO A 182 5.03 12.59 -21.30
N SER A 183 4.83 13.52 -22.23
CA SER A 183 4.70 14.95 -21.93
C SER A 183 3.41 15.29 -21.13
N ASN A 184 2.27 14.72 -21.52
CA ASN A 184 1.02 14.87 -20.76
C ASN A 184 1.14 14.26 -19.35
N PHE A 185 1.78 13.10 -19.25
CA PHE A 185 1.96 12.40 -17.99
C PHE A 185 2.93 13.14 -17.07
N ALA A 186 3.99 13.72 -17.61
CA ALA A 186 4.89 14.60 -16.90
C ALA A 186 4.17 15.87 -16.39
N ALA A 187 3.31 16.47 -17.22
CA ALA A 187 2.47 17.60 -16.81
C ALA A 187 1.48 17.22 -15.69
N MET A 188 0.86 16.02 -15.78
CA MET A 188 -0.02 15.48 -14.75
C MET A 188 0.68 15.25 -13.42
N LEU A 189 1.83 14.55 -13.42
CA LEU A 189 2.66 14.36 -12.23
C LEU A 189 3.08 15.69 -11.63
N GLY A 190 3.52 16.65 -12.45
CA GLY A 190 3.89 17.99 -12.01
C GLY A 190 2.75 18.74 -11.31
N HIS A 191 1.53 18.69 -11.87
CA HIS A 191 0.38 19.34 -11.23
C HIS A 191 -0.04 18.60 -9.95
N VAL A 192 -0.18 17.27 -9.97
CA VAL A 192 -0.59 16.47 -8.80
C VAL A 192 0.39 16.67 -7.64
N TYR A 193 1.70 16.57 -7.90
CA TYR A 193 2.73 16.74 -6.88
C TYR A 193 2.72 18.14 -6.26
N THR A 194 2.55 19.18 -7.08
CA THR A 194 2.51 20.55 -6.56
C THR A 194 1.24 20.82 -5.75
N GLN A 195 0.08 20.31 -6.16
CA GLN A 195 -1.15 20.40 -5.35
C GLN A 195 -0.98 19.66 -4.01
N MET A 196 -0.49 18.43 -4.01
CA MET A 196 -0.36 17.64 -2.78
C MET A 196 0.72 18.21 -1.84
N LYS A 197 1.93 18.48 -2.35
CA LYS A 197 3.13 18.65 -1.51
C LYS A 197 3.67 20.09 -1.46
N TYR A 198 3.44 20.90 -2.49
CA TYR A 198 3.94 22.28 -2.51
C TYR A 198 2.91 23.30 -2.03
N TYR A 199 1.68 23.27 -2.57
CA TYR A 199 0.64 24.25 -2.24
C TYR A 199 -0.11 23.93 -0.95
N ASN A 200 -0.40 22.65 -0.68
CA ASN A 200 -1.13 22.24 0.53
C ASN A 200 -0.24 21.57 1.61
N ASN A 201 0.97 21.12 1.26
CA ASN A 201 1.94 20.53 2.19
C ASN A 201 1.37 19.35 3.02
N TYR A 202 0.66 18.42 2.37
CA TYR A 202 0.22 17.17 2.99
C TYR A 202 1.39 16.19 3.19
N ASP A 203 1.33 15.33 4.21
CA ASP A 203 2.38 14.35 4.47
C ASP A 203 2.22 13.09 3.61
N VAL A 204 2.25 13.26 2.28
CA VAL A 204 2.00 12.19 1.30
C VAL A 204 3.20 11.91 0.39
N GLN A 205 3.15 10.76 -0.27
CA GLN A 205 4.12 10.33 -1.28
C GLN A 205 3.41 9.99 -2.60
N VAL A 206 3.95 10.52 -3.69
CA VAL A 206 3.45 10.32 -5.06
C VAL A 206 4.21 9.17 -5.72
N ILE A 207 3.50 8.12 -6.11
CA ILE A 207 4.01 7.05 -6.98
C ILE A 207 3.66 7.42 -8.42
N SER A 208 4.63 7.31 -9.33
CA SER A 208 4.50 7.79 -10.70
C SER A 208 3.28 7.28 -11.45
N GLY A 209 2.76 6.10 -11.11
CA GLY A 209 1.80 5.32 -11.90
C GLY A 209 2.41 3.99 -12.32
N GLY A 210 1.65 2.91 -12.24
CA GLY A 210 2.09 1.55 -12.57
C GLY A 210 2.41 1.38 -14.05
N VAL A 211 3.68 1.52 -14.45
CA VAL A 211 4.08 1.39 -15.87
C VAL A 211 4.03 -0.08 -16.31
N PHE A 212 3.34 -0.35 -17.42
CA PHE A 212 3.09 -1.67 -17.96
C PHE A 212 4.36 -2.28 -18.59
N GLY A 213 4.90 -3.31 -17.95
CA GLY A 213 5.98 -4.15 -18.44
C GLY A 213 5.46 -5.51 -18.89
N HIS A 214 5.83 -5.92 -20.10
CA HIS A 214 5.36 -7.14 -20.77
C HIS A 214 6.46 -7.76 -21.64
N ASP A 215 6.21 -8.93 -22.24
CA ASP A 215 7.11 -9.57 -23.22
C ASP A 215 6.45 -9.82 -24.59
N ILE A 216 5.21 -9.35 -24.79
CA ILE A 216 4.43 -9.43 -26.05
C ILE A 216 5.22 -8.94 -27.27
N ALA A 217 6.08 -7.92 -27.12
CA ALA A 217 6.92 -7.35 -28.17
C ALA A 217 8.38 -7.84 -28.13
N GLY A 218 8.65 -8.92 -27.39
CA GLY A 218 10.00 -9.38 -27.04
C GLY A 218 10.49 -8.83 -25.70
N TYR A 219 11.70 -9.24 -25.32
CA TYR A 219 12.36 -8.87 -24.07
C TYR A 219 13.31 -7.67 -24.31
N SER A 220 13.00 -6.51 -23.71
CA SER A 220 13.78 -5.27 -23.88
C SER A 220 13.54 -4.25 -22.74
N SER A 221 14.27 -3.13 -22.73
CA SER A 221 14.02 -2.00 -21.81
C SER A 221 12.66 -1.33 -22.08
N GLY A 222 12.32 -1.06 -23.34
CA GLY A 222 11.03 -0.51 -23.73
C GLY A 222 9.86 -1.42 -23.36
N SER A 223 10.02 -2.73 -23.53
CA SER A 223 9.04 -3.73 -23.10
C SER A 223 8.93 -3.85 -21.58
N ALA A 224 9.93 -3.39 -20.81
CA ALA A 224 9.85 -3.26 -19.35
C ALA A 224 9.14 -1.97 -18.88
N GLY A 225 8.88 -1.02 -19.81
CA GLY A 225 8.39 0.33 -19.53
C GLY A 225 9.48 1.37 -19.26
N ALA A 226 10.76 0.99 -19.32
CA ALA A 226 11.88 1.86 -18.96
C ALA A 226 12.06 3.05 -19.91
N ASP A 227 11.90 2.82 -21.21
CA ASP A 227 11.99 3.87 -22.23
C ASP A 227 10.91 4.95 -21.97
N TYR A 228 9.67 4.54 -21.63
CA TYR A 228 8.58 5.45 -21.29
C TYR A 228 8.83 6.27 -20.02
N ILE A 229 9.45 5.68 -18.99
CA ILE A 229 9.89 6.42 -17.80
C ILE A 229 10.95 7.47 -18.20
N SER A 230 11.95 7.07 -18.98
CA SER A 230 13.00 7.99 -19.46
C SER A 230 12.41 9.16 -20.26
N ASP A 231 11.45 8.88 -21.15
CA ASP A 231 10.77 9.89 -21.95
C ASP A 231 9.92 10.84 -21.07
N THR A 232 9.30 10.32 -20.00
CA THR A 232 8.52 11.15 -19.05
C THR A 232 9.41 12.12 -18.30
N TYR A 233 10.59 11.67 -17.82
CA TYR A 233 11.59 12.56 -17.23
C TYR A 233 12.15 13.57 -18.24
N TYR A 234 12.42 13.13 -19.47
CA TYR A 234 12.89 14.01 -20.55
C TYR A 234 11.90 15.12 -20.82
N GLU A 235 10.64 14.80 -21.15
CA GLU A 235 9.61 15.80 -21.46
C GLU A 235 9.34 16.72 -20.24
N GLY A 236 9.27 16.14 -19.04
CA GLY A 236 9.09 16.90 -17.80
C GLY A 236 10.17 17.96 -17.56
N THR A 237 11.42 17.66 -17.92
CA THR A 237 12.59 18.55 -17.72
C THR A 237 12.93 19.42 -18.94
N ALA A 238 12.56 19.00 -20.15
CA ALA A 238 12.87 19.72 -21.40
C ALA A 238 11.80 20.74 -21.78
N VAL A 239 10.51 20.41 -21.62
CA VAL A 239 9.36 21.28 -21.97
C VAL A 239 8.40 21.52 -20.82
N GLY A 240 8.36 20.60 -19.84
CA GLY A 240 7.47 20.64 -18.69
C GLY A 240 7.95 21.52 -17.53
N SER A 241 7.30 21.35 -16.38
CA SER A 241 7.54 22.14 -15.17
C SER A 241 8.56 21.52 -14.21
N TRP A 242 9.17 20.37 -14.51
CA TRP A 242 9.87 19.56 -13.50
C TRP A 242 11.11 20.24 -12.93
N ASN A 243 11.85 21.01 -13.73
CA ASN A 243 12.98 21.80 -13.22
C ASN A 243 12.52 22.85 -12.20
N TRP A 244 11.42 23.56 -12.49
CA TRP A 244 10.84 24.52 -11.55
C TRP A 244 10.38 23.83 -10.26
N ILE A 245 9.72 22.67 -10.36
CA ILE A 245 9.28 21.91 -9.18
C ILE A 245 10.49 21.48 -8.36
N HIS A 246 11.49 20.87 -8.98
CA HIS A 246 12.74 20.45 -8.33
C HIS A 246 13.43 21.61 -7.60
N ASP A 247 13.54 22.79 -8.22
CA ASP A 247 14.11 23.98 -7.60
C ASP A 247 13.33 24.50 -6.38
N HIS A 248 12.04 24.17 -6.25
CA HIS A 248 11.14 24.64 -5.18
C HIS A 248 10.83 23.58 -4.11
N THR A 249 10.98 22.28 -4.42
CA THR A 249 10.66 21.16 -3.52
C THR A 249 11.89 20.30 -3.17
N GLY A 250 12.99 20.42 -3.91
CA GLY A 250 14.17 19.56 -3.79
C GLY A 250 14.00 18.17 -4.40
N SER A 251 12.96 17.95 -5.22
CA SER A 251 12.68 16.67 -5.89
C SER A 251 11.93 16.89 -7.21
N TYR A 252 12.21 16.07 -8.22
CA TYR A 252 11.28 15.90 -9.34
C TYR A 252 9.90 15.39 -8.82
N PRO A 253 8.79 15.61 -9.55
CA PRO A 253 7.42 15.54 -9.02
C PRO A 253 6.85 14.11 -8.87
N LEU A 254 7.64 13.22 -8.28
CA LEU A 254 7.26 11.91 -7.81
C LEU A 254 8.21 11.52 -6.67
N ASP A 255 7.76 10.69 -5.74
CA ASP A 255 8.60 10.12 -4.66
C ASP A 255 9.02 8.68 -4.97
N HIS A 256 8.20 7.97 -5.76
CA HIS A 256 8.38 6.55 -6.10
C HIS A 256 7.92 6.25 -7.54
N ILE A 257 8.34 5.11 -8.09
CA ILE A 257 7.97 4.67 -9.44
C ILE A 257 7.02 3.49 -9.35
N GLY A 258 5.90 3.53 -10.07
CA GLY A 258 5.01 2.37 -10.20
C GLY A 258 5.46 1.46 -11.33
N GLN A 259 5.33 0.15 -11.15
CA GLN A 259 5.53 -0.84 -12.22
C GLN A 259 4.49 -1.95 -12.14
N HIS A 260 3.95 -2.35 -13.29
CA HIS A 260 3.19 -3.57 -13.48
C HIS A 260 4.03 -4.54 -14.30
N VAL A 261 4.18 -5.81 -13.90
CA VAL A 261 4.97 -6.78 -14.70
C VAL A 261 4.17 -8.04 -15.02
N TYR A 262 3.88 -8.21 -16.31
CA TYR A 262 3.17 -9.32 -16.91
C TYR A 262 4.05 -10.01 -17.98
N ILE A 263 5.06 -10.75 -17.52
CA ILE A 263 5.95 -11.60 -18.35
C ILE A 263 5.64 -13.09 -18.17
N ASP A 264 6.11 -13.92 -19.08
CA ASP A 264 6.02 -15.39 -19.04
C ASP A 264 4.59 -15.90 -18.76
N GLN A 265 3.55 -15.21 -19.27
CA GLN A 265 2.16 -15.43 -18.83
C GLN A 265 1.64 -16.85 -19.09
N GLY A 266 2.19 -17.56 -20.09
CA GLY A 266 1.91 -18.97 -20.37
C GLY A 266 2.84 -19.99 -19.68
N GLY A 267 3.61 -19.61 -18.66
CA GLY A 267 4.63 -20.49 -18.10
C GLY A 267 5.16 -20.13 -16.71
N ALA A 268 6.33 -20.67 -16.39
CA ALA A 268 7.04 -20.36 -15.16
C ALA A 268 7.85 -19.06 -15.32
N VAL A 269 7.80 -18.17 -14.33
CA VAL A 269 8.49 -16.87 -14.40
C VAL A 269 10.01 -17.02 -14.53
N ASN A 270 10.58 -16.34 -15.52
CA ASN A 270 12.01 -16.19 -15.68
C ASN A 270 12.53 -15.14 -14.69
N THR A 271 13.08 -15.60 -13.57
CA THR A 271 13.58 -14.74 -12.49
C THR A 271 14.69 -13.79 -12.92
N THR A 272 15.51 -14.16 -13.91
CA THR A 272 16.53 -13.29 -14.49
C THR A 272 15.89 -12.14 -15.29
N GLN A 273 14.86 -12.44 -16.07
CA GLN A 273 14.11 -11.44 -16.85
C GLN A 273 13.37 -10.46 -15.93
N LEU A 274 12.68 -10.96 -14.89
CA LEU A 274 12.03 -10.11 -13.88
C LEU A 274 13.03 -9.17 -13.19
N ASN A 275 14.18 -9.70 -12.76
CA ASN A 275 15.24 -8.90 -12.14
C ASN A 275 15.77 -7.81 -13.09
N ASN A 276 15.93 -8.13 -14.36
CA ASN A 276 16.39 -7.17 -15.36
C ASN A 276 15.33 -6.10 -15.67
N TYR A 277 14.03 -6.42 -15.66
CA TYR A 277 12.96 -5.41 -15.81
C TYR A 277 12.93 -4.42 -14.64
N ILE A 278 13.19 -4.89 -13.42
CA ILE A 278 13.36 -4.04 -12.23
C ILE A 278 14.58 -3.13 -12.40
N ASN A 279 15.71 -3.66 -12.88
CA ASN A 279 16.92 -2.86 -13.13
C ASN A 279 16.74 -1.84 -14.27
N TYR A 280 16.05 -2.19 -15.36
CA TYR A 280 15.81 -1.26 -16.47
C TYR A 280 14.97 -0.06 -16.02
N ILE A 281 13.94 -0.27 -15.20
CA ILE A 281 13.19 0.84 -14.59
C ILE A 281 14.07 1.66 -13.64
N HIS A 282 14.84 1.00 -12.77
CA HIS A 282 15.78 1.68 -11.88
C HIS A 282 16.73 2.61 -12.65
N ASP A 283 17.41 2.07 -13.65
CA ASP A 283 18.43 2.80 -14.41
C ASP A 283 17.82 3.97 -15.20
N ALA A 284 16.57 3.84 -15.66
CA ALA A 284 15.85 4.91 -16.35
C ALA A 284 15.59 6.13 -15.47
N TYR A 285 15.12 5.97 -14.22
CA TYR A 285 14.94 7.11 -13.32
C TYR A 285 16.24 7.56 -12.66
N ALA A 286 17.16 6.65 -12.32
CA ALA A 286 18.45 6.97 -11.73
C ALA A 286 19.36 7.79 -12.68
N ALA A 287 19.12 7.75 -13.99
CA ALA A 287 19.79 8.63 -14.96
C ALA A 287 19.49 10.13 -14.74
N TYR A 288 18.32 10.46 -14.19
CA TYR A 288 17.90 11.84 -13.90
C TYR A 288 18.02 12.19 -12.40
N GLU A 289 17.64 11.26 -11.53
CA GLU A 289 17.68 11.39 -10.07
C GLU A 289 19.10 11.25 -9.47
N GLY A 290 20.03 10.71 -10.26
CA GLY A 290 21.39 10.37 -9.84
C GLY A 290 21.46 9.03 -9.09
N SER A 291 22.66 8.41 -9.11
CA SER A 291 22.90 7.08 -8.53
C SER A 291 22.79 6.98 -7.01
N GLY A 292 22.58 8.11 -6.31
CA GLY A 292 22.34 8.18 -4.87
C GLY A 292 20.86 8.27 -4.50
N THR A 293 19.96 8.18 -5.48
CA THR A 293 18.51 8.34 -5.26
C THR A 293 17.95 7.33 -4.27
N THR A 294 17.10 7.81 -3.36
CA THR A 294 16.40 6.98 -2.38
C THR A 294 15.05 6.47 -2.91
N LYS A 295 14.62 6.95 -4.09
CA LYS A 295 13.35 6.56 -4.71
C LYS A 295 13.32 5.06 -5.00
N LYS A 296 12.14 4.47 -4.84
CA LYS A 296 11.90 3.02 -4.94
C LYS A 296 10.80 2.70 -5.95
N ILE A 297 10.87 1.49 -6.49
CA ILE A 297 9.84 0.87 -7.31
C ILE A 297 8.78 0.26 -6.40
N PHE A 298 7.53 0.62 -6.65
CA PHE A 298 6.34 -0.02 -6.14
C PHE A 298 5.83 -0.92 -7.27
N MET A 299 5.93 -2.24 -7.10
CA MET A 299 5.36 -3.18 -8.07
C MET A 299 3.84 -3.24 -7.82
N THR A 300 3.11 -2.27 -8.40
CA THR A 300 1.71 -2.00 -8.07
C THR A 300 0.73 -3.01 -8.66
N GLU A 301 1.15 -3.81 -9.65
CA GLU A 301 0.53 -5.09 -10.00
C GLU A 301 1.57 -6.12 -10.45
N ILE A 302 1.39 -7.37 -10.05
CA ILE A 302 2.10 -8.54 -10.62
C ILE A 302 1.21 -9.77 -10.50
N GLY A 303 1.17 -10.61 -11.53
CA GLY A 303 0.25 -11.75 -11.56
C GLY A 303 0.51 -12.75 -12.70
N TRP A 304 -0.03 -13.96 -12.53
CA TRP A 304 -0.19 -14.97 -13.58
C TRP A 304 -1.61 -15.55 -13.52
N THR A 305 -2.33 -15.58 -14.65
CA THR A 305 -3.70 -16.09 -14.71
C THR A 305 -3.74 -17.61 -14.80
N THR A 306 -4.68 -18.25 -14.08
CA THR A 306 -4.91 -19.69 -14.21
C THR A 306 -5.73 -20.10 -15.43
N ASP A 307 -6.01 -19.18 -16.35
CA ASP A 307 -6.43 -19.52 -17.72
C ASP A 307 -5.25 -20.04 -18.56
N GLU A 308 -4.06 -19.48 -18.34
CA GLU A 308 -2.84 -19.75 -19.12
C GLU A 308 -1.87 -20.71 -18.39
N VAL A 309 -1.90 -20.75 -17.05
CA VAL A 309 -1.07 -21.67 -16.24
C VAL A 309 -1.88 -22.48 -15.23
N SER A 310 -1.34 -23.59 -14.74
CA SER A 310 -1.97 -24.33 -13.64
C SER A 310 -1.88 -23.56 -12.31
N GLU A 311 -2.80 -23.84 -11.36
CA GLU A 311 -2.69 -23.30 -9.98
C GLU A 311 -1.31 -23.58 -9.34
N SER A 312 -0.67 -24.70 -9.68
CA SER A 312 0.66 -25.06 -9.17
C SER A 312 1.80 -24.23 -9.79
N VAL A 313 1.68 -23.82 -11.05
CA VAL A 313 2.62 -22.90 -11.70
C VAL A 313 2.39 -21.48 -11.18
N GLN A 314 1.15 -21.03 -11.08
CA GLN A 314 0.81 -19.74 -10.44
C GLN A 314 1.40 -19.64 -9.02
N ALA A 315 1.20 -20.67 -8.18
CA ALA A 315 1.77 -20.73 -6.83
C ALA A 315 3.31 -20.68 -6.81
N SER A 316 3.96 -21.35 -7.78
CA SER A 316 5.42 -21.33 -7.93
C SER A 316 5.92 -19.96 -8.41
N ASN A 317 5.18 -19.29 -9.30
CA ASN A 317 5.51 -17.95 -9.78
C ASN A 317 5.40 -16.90 -8.66
N ILE A 318 4.37 -16.98 -7.80
CA ILE A 318 4.28 -16.15 -6.59
C ILE A 318 5.58 -16.26 -5.77
N THR A 319 6.00 -17.48 -5.40
CA THR A 319 7.22 -17.67 -4.60
C THR A 319 8.47 -17.14 -5.31
N SER A 320 8.63 -17.44 -6.60
CA SER A 320 9.80 -17.02 -7.37
C SER A 320 9.88 -15.51 -7.56
N ALA A 321 8.78 -14.85 -7.92
CA ALA A 321 8.72 -13.41 -8.14
C ALA A 321 8.96 -12.63 -6.84
N TYR A 322 8.31 -13.02 -5.74
CA TYR A 322 8.52 -12.35 -4.45
C TYR A 322 9.94 -12.56 -3.90
N ASN A 323 10.62 -13.66 -4.21
CA ASN A 323 12.03 -13.83 -3.87
C ASN A 323 12.95 -12.88 -4.67
N VAL A 324 12.68 -12.66 -5.96
CA VAL A 324 13.40 -11.65 -6.77
C VAL A 324 13.17 -10.24 -6.23
N MET A 325 11.91 -9.88 -5.99
CA MET A 325 11.56 -8.54 -5.51
C MET A 325 12.15 -8.24 -4.12
N LYS A 326 12.12 -9.20 -3.17
CA LYS A 326 12.77 -9.07 -1.86
C LYS A 326 14.30 -8.99 -1.93
N ALA A 327 14.92 -9.56 -2.96
CA ALA A 327 16.37 -9.49 -3.16
C ALA A 327 16.81 -8.19 -3.84
N SER A 328 15.90 -7.44 -4.48
CA SER A 328 16.20 -6.17 -5.11
C SER A 328 16.21 -5.02 -4.09
N PRO A 329 17.29 -4.22 -3.99
CA PRO A 329 17.32 -3.04 -3.14
C PRO A 329 16.45 -1.89 -3.67
N TYR A 330 15.86 -2.03 -4.86
CA TYR A 330 15.06 -1.01 -5.53
C TYR A 330 13.55 -1.18 -5.30
N VAL A 331 13.07 -2.35 -4.90
CA VAL A 331 11.63 -2.62 -4.72
C VAL A 331 11.22 -2.38 -3.26
N GLN A 332 10.24 -1.49 -3.05
CA GLN A 332 9.66 -1.21 -1.73
C GLN A 332 8.53 -2.19 -1.38
N THR A 333 7.67 -2.47 -2.35
CA THR A 333 6.43 -3.26 -2.19
C THR A 333 6.11 -3.98 -3.49
N ALA A 334 5.40 -5.10 -3.37
CA ALA A 334 4.74 -5.77 -4.47
C ALA A 334 3.29 -6.13 -4.12
N VAL A 335 2.39 -5.75 -5.01
CA VAL A 335 0.94 -5.95 -4.93
C VAL A 335 0.56 -7.10 -5.86
N TRP A 336 0.11 -8.22 -5.30
CA TRP A 336 -0.41 -9.31 -6.13
C TRP A 336 -1.77 -8.92 -6.72
N PHE A 337 -1.87 -9.00 -8.05
CA PHE A 337 -3.14 -9.04 -8.75
C PHE A 337 -3.57 -10.51 -8.81
N TYR A 338 -4.61 -10.98 -8.12
CA TYR A 338 -5.50 -10.29 -7.16
C TYR A 338 -6.03 -11.25 -6.06
N LEU A 339 -7.03 -10.80 -5.26
CA LEU A 339 -7.72 -11.62 -4.24
C LEU A 339 -8.54 -12.79 -4.80
N GLN A 340 -9.66 -12.52 -5.48
CA GLN A 340 -10.68 -13.50 -5.85
C GLN A 340 -10.96 -13.51 -7.34
N ASP A 341 -11.02 -14.69 -7.96
CA ASP A 341 -11.32 -14.81 -9.39
C ASP A 341 -12.65 -14.15 -9.77
N GLU A 342 -12.63 -13.37 -10.86
CA GLU A 342 -13.81 -12.84 -11.53
C GLU A 342 -14.19 -13.77 -12.72
N PRO A 343 -15.34 -13.60 -13.40
CA PRO A 343 -15.73 -14.46 -14.53
C PRO A 343 -14.70 -14.52 -15.67
N ASP A 344 -14.07 -13.39 -16.03
CA ASP A 344 -13.22 -13.25 -17.22
C ASP A 344 -11.74 -12.96 -16.89
N LEU A 345 -11.35 -13.06 -15.62
CA LEU A 345 -9.98 -12.95 -15.14
C LEU A 345 -9.73 -14.10 -14.13
N LYS A 346 -8.57 -14.79 -14.15
CA LYS A 346 -8.24 -15.90 -13.20
C LYS A 346 -6.89 -15.78 -12.45
N TYR A 347 -6.45 -14.56 -12.15
CA TYR A 347 -5.24 -14.26 -11.35
C TYR A 347 -5.36 -14.50 -9.83
N GLY A 348 -6.48 -15.00 -9.33
CA GLY A 348 -6.80 -14.98 -7.89
C GLY A 348 -6.00 -15.95 -7.05
N ILE A 349 -5.91 -15.63 -5.75
CA ILE A 349 -5.60 -16.60 -4.69
C ILE A 349 -6.87 -17.28 -4.12
N PHE A 350 -8.06 -16.78 -4.45
CA PHE A 350 -9.36 -17.42 -4.25
C PHE A 350 -10.10 -17.61 -5.58
N LYS A 351 -11.02 -18.59 -5.62
CA LYS A 351 -11.89 -18.91 -6.76
C LYS A 351 -13.12 -18.00 -6.81
N THR A 352 -13.78 -17.97 -7.97
CA THR A 352 -15.05 -17.26 -8.20
C THR A 352 -16.17 -17.67 -7.23
N THR A 353 -16.06 -18.87 -6.65
CA THR A 353 -17.07 -19.49 -5.77
C THR A 353 -17.14 -18.88 -4.37
N GLY A 354 -16.08 -18.23 -3.87
CA GLY A 354 -16.10 -17.54 -2.58
C GLY A 354 -14.76 -17.50 -1.85
N PHE A 355 -14.85 -17.38 -0.52
CA PHE A 355 -13.70 -17.29 0.40
C PHE A 355 -13.59 -18.50 1.36
N GLY A 356 -14.34 -19.57 1.11
CA GLY A 356 -14.27 -20.79 1.91
C GLY A 356 -12.91 -21.48 1.80
N SER A 357 -12.61 -22.38 2.74
CA SER A 357 -11.35 -23.14 2.71
C SER A 357 -11.18 -23.98 1.43
N SER A 358 -12.26 -24.33 0.73
CA SER A 358 -12.28 -25.01 -0.58
C SER A 358 -12.03 -24.07 -1.77
N ASP A 359 -12.26 -22.77 -1.59
CA ASP A 359 -12.14 -21.76 -2.63
C ASP A 359 -10.72 -21.19 -2.72
N LYS A 360 -9.90 -21.41 -1.69
CA LYS A 360 -8.46 -21.08 -1.69
C LYS A 360 -7.75 -21.85 -2.81
N LYS A 361 -7.13 -21.12 -3.72
CA LYS A 361 -6.22 -21.66 -4.74
C LYS A 361 -4.88 -21.99 -4.09
N THR A 362 -4.11 -22.85 -4.73
CA THR A 362 -2.79 -23.28 -4.25
C THR A 362 -1.89 -22.06 -3.94
N GLY A 363 -2.00 -21.00 -4.76
CA GLY A 363 -1.29 -19.73 -4.57
C GLY A 363 -1.56 -18.99 -3.25
N TRP A 364 -2.68 -19.24 -2.55
CA TRP A 364 -3.00 -18.54 -1.28
C TRP A 364 -1.92 -18.76 -0.21
N THR A 365 -1.45 -20.00 -0.06
CA THR A 365 -0.40 -20.34 0.92
C THR A 365 0.95 -19.73 0.51
N ASN A 366 1.25 -19.73 -0.78
CA ASN A 366 2.48 -19.16 -1.32
C ASN A 366 2.51 -17.64 -1.17
N TYR A 367 1.39 -16.96 -1.42
CA TYR A 367 1.24 -15.52 -1.19
C TYR A 367 1.40 -15.20 0.30
N ARG A 368 0.68 -15.89 1.19
CA ARG A 368 0.79 -15.65 2.65
C ARG A 368 2.20 -15.85 3.19
N ASN A 369 2.93 -16.86 2.69
CA ASN A 369 4.34 -17.06 3.03
C ASN A 369 5.26 -15.98 2.45
N ALA A 370 4.88 -15.36 1.33
CA ALA A 370 5.61 -14.27 0.71
C ALA A 370 5.34 -12.91 1.40
N SER A 371 4.14 -12.68 1.93
CA SER A 371 3.73 -11.42 2.54
C SER A 371 3.87 -11.35 4.07
N ALA A 372 4.02 -12.48 4.76
CA ALA A 372 4.23 -12.53 6.21
C ALA A 372 5.66 -12.08 6.62
N TYR A 373 5.75 -10.97 7.35
CA TYR A 373 6.97 -10.43 7.98
C TYR A 373 6.86 -10.46 9.52
N GLU A 374 5.69 -10.71 10.10
CA GLU A 374 5.50 -10.75 11.56
C GLU A 374 6.42 -11.77 12.24
N GLY A 375 7.27 -11.29 13.15
CA GLY A 375 8.30 -12.09 13.80
C GLY A 375 9.32 -12.70 12.83
N LYS A 376 9.45 -12.25 11.58
CA LYS A 376 10.41 -12.77 10.60
C LYS A 376 11.70 -11.97 10.59
N LEU A 377 12.84 -12.66 10.62
CA LEU A 377 14.13 -12.10 10.23
C LEU A 377 14.23 -12.06 8.69
N SER A 378 15.11 -11.22 8.15
CA SER A 378 15.34 -11.08 6.70
C SER A 378 15.77 -12.38 6.00
N ASN A 379 16.34 -13.34 6.73
CA ASN A 379 16.68 -14.68 6.23
C ASN A 379 15.49 -15.69 6.25
N GLY A 380 14.28 -15.24 6.56
CA GLY A 380 13.05 -16.05 6.62
C GLY A 380 12.81 -16.82 7.93
N THR A 381 13.81 -16.87 8.83
CA THR A 381 13.68 -17.48 10.16
C THR A 381 12.66 -16.73 11.02
N THR A 382 11.93 -17.45 11.86
CA THR A 382 10.98 -16.84 12.81
C THR A 382 11.63 -16.57 14.16
N ASN A 383 11.59 -15.33 14.63
CA ASN A 383 11.71 -14.98 16.04
C ASN A 383 10.37 -15.29 16.73
N THR A 384 10.27 -16.48 17.33
CA THR A 384 9.05 -16.98 17.97
C THR A 384 8.57 -16.08 19.13
N ASN A 385 9.47 -15.37 19.81
CA ASN A 385 9.09 -14.48 20.92
C ASN A 385 8.26 -13.29 20.41
N ILE A 386 8.78 -12.57 19.41
CA ILE A 386 8.08 -11.43 18.79
C ILE A 386 6.77 -11.90 18.14
N LEU A 387 6.80 -13.02 17.40
CA LEU A 387 5.59 -13.57 16.77
C LEU A 387 4.50 -13.93 17.80
N ASN A 388 4.87 -14.58 18.90
CA ASN A 388 3.92 -14.96 19.95
C ASN A 388 3.36 -13.73 20.66
N TYR A 389 4.20 -12.72 20.93
CA TYR A 389 3.75 -11.48 21.53
C TYR A 389 2.75 -10.74 20.62
N PHE A 390 3.09 -10.54 19.33
CA PHE A 390 2.22 -9.91 18.34
C PHE A 390 0.83 -10.58 18.29
N ASN A 391 0.82 -11.91 18.19
CA ASN A 391 -0.41 -12.70 18.13
C ASN A 391 -1.23 -12.68 19.44
N ALA A 392 -0.57 -12.58 20.60
CA ALA A 392 -1.25 -12.48 21.89
C ALA A 392 -1.86 -11.09 22.14
N HIS A 393 -1.26 -10.04 21.59
CA HIS A 393 -1.66 -8.64 21.77
C HIS A 393 -2.42 -8.10 20.54
N GLY A 394 -3.41 -8.86 20.08
CA GLY A 394 -4.39 -8.41 19.08
C GLY A 394 -3.94 -8.44 17.61
N GLY A 395 -2.74 -8.94 17.30
CA GLY A 395 -2.25 -9.12 15.94
C GLY A 395 -2.25 -7.82 15.12
N MET A 396 -2.54 -7.91 13.82
CA MET A 396 -2.51 -6.77 12.91
C MET A 396 -3.49 -5.65 13.28
N ALA A 397 -4.71 -6.00 13.72
CA ALA A 397 -5.73 -4.99 14.03
C ALA A 397 -5.32 -4.09 15.21
N THR A 398 -4.50 -4.60 16.13
CA THR A 398 -3.88 -3.81 17.20
C THR A 398 -2.57 -3.19 16.75
N ASN A 399 -1.55 -4.00 16.44
CA ASN A 399 -0.17 -3.56 16.26
C ASN A 399 0.09 -2.91 14.89
N GLY A 400 -0.68 -3.26 13.87
CA GLY A 400 -0.46 -2.85 12.49
C GLY A 400 0.42 -3.81 11.70
N SER A 401 0.98 -3.33 10.59
CA SER A 401 1.95 -4.05 9.79
C SER A 401 3.38 -3.70 10.19
N PRO A 402 4.33 -4.65 10.19
CA PRO A 402 5.75 -4.41 10.16
C PRO A 402 6.10 -3.32 9.14
N TYR A 403 6.81 -2.33 9.65
CA TYR A 403 7.12 -1.08 8.99
C TYR A 403 8.63 -0.83 9.08
N ASP A 404 9.20 -0.14 8.11
CA ASP A 404 10.61 0.26 8.15
C ASP A 404 10.70 1.74 8.49
N ASN A 405 11.22 2.04 9.68
CA ASN A 405 11.44 3.39 10.20
C ASN A 405 12.91 3.84 10.15
N GLY A 406 13.76 3.14 9.38
CA GLY A 406 15.20 3.40 9.27
C GLY A 406 16.10 2.22 9.67
N GLY A 407 15.55 1.01 9.73
CA GLY A 407 16.25 -0.21 10.13
C GLY A 407 15.88 -1.37 9.22
N SER A 408 14.74 -2.00 9.48
CA SER A 408 14.08 -2.92 8.55
C SER A 408 12.65 -3.23 8.99
N ALA A 409 11.75 -3.47 8.03
CA ALA A 409 10.45 -4.12 8.30
C ALA A 409 10.59 -5.58 8.80
N TYR A 410 11.79 -6.18 8.75
CA TYR A 410 12.09 -7.45 9.39
C TYR A 410 12.49 -7.27 10.86
N VAL A 411 12.28 -8.33 11.65
CA VAL A 411 12.96 -8.50 12.94
C VAL A 411 14.48 -8.35 12.73
N HIS A 412 15.05 -7.35 13.38
CA HIS A 412 16.47 -7.05 13.31
C HIS A 412 17.08 -6.90 14.70
N TYR A 413 18.40 -7.01 14.79
CA TYR A 413 19.12 -6.81 16.05
C TYR A 413 19.39 -5.32 16.24
N TRP A 414 19.06 -4.80 17.41
CA TRP A 414 19.30 -3.41 17.78
C TRP A 414 19.83 -3.36 19.22
N ASP A 415 21.11 -2.98 19.34
CA ASP A 415 21.92 -2.76 20.54
C ASP A 415 21.93 -3.86 21.61
N TYR A 416 20.77 -4.19 22.19
CA TYR A 416 20.60 -5.03 23.38
C TYR A 416 19.68 -6.26 23.14
N GLY A 417 19.04 -6.35 21.98
CA GLY A 417 18.10 -7.43 21.67
C GLY A 417 17.60 -7.41 20.24
N TYR A 418 16.48 -8.07 19.99
CA TYR A 418 15.78 -8.01 18.70
C TYR A 418 14.54 -7.13 18.79
N VAL A 419 14.32 -6.32 17.78
CA VAL A 419 13.15 -5.44 17.62
C VAL A 419 12.43 -5.75 16.31
N GLN A 420 11.14 -5.49 16.26
CA GLN A 420 10.41 -5.24 15.01
C GLN A 420 9.45 -4.07 15.22
N ASP A 421 9.45 -3.17 14.25
CA ASP A 421 8.65 -1.94 14.23
C ASP A 421 7.37 -2.17 13.46
N TYR A 422 6.27 -1.54 13.88
CA TYR A 422 4.94 -1.70 13.30
C TYR A 422 4.20 -0.36 13.21
N ASP A 423 3.35 -0.20 12.20
CA ASP A 423 2.43 0.94 12.08
C ASP A 423 1.12 0.59 11.36
N GLY A 424 0.11 1.43 11.54
CA GLY A 424 -1.20 1.38 10.88
C GLY A 424 -2.25 0.53 11.58
N GLY A 425 -1.94 0.01 12.77
CA GLY A 425 -2.91 -0.62 13.67
C GLY A 425 -3.59 0.39 14.60
N SER A 426 -4.55 -0.08 15.40
CA SER A 426 -5.35 0.78 16.30
C SER A 426 -4.58 1.47 17.44
N ILE A 427 -3.30 1.14 17.68
CA ILE A 427 -2.42 1.88 18.62
C ILE A 427 -1.42 2.81 17.91
N GLY A 428 -1.45 2.90 16.58
CA GLY A 428 -0.49 3.63 15.77
C GLY A 428 0.90 3.01 15.76
N ALA A 429 1.92 3.84 15.54
CA ALA A 429 3.32 3.42 15.52
C ALA A 429 3.75 2.79 16.86
N SER A 430 4.41 1.64 16.76
CA SER A 430 4.90 0.88 17.91
C SER A 430 6.07 -0.03 17.52
N CYS A 431 6.71 -0.66 18.51
CA CYS A 431 7.65 -1.75 18.29
C CYS A 431 7.41 -2.89 19.29
N ILE A 432 7.77 -4.12 18.91
CA ILE A 432 7.86 -5.26 19.83
C ILE A 432 9.34 -5.61 19.99
N MET A 433 9.82 -5.56 21.23
CA MET A 433 11.22 -5.79 21.61
C MET A 433 11.37 -7.08 22.41
N THR A 434 12.37 -7.90 22.10
CA THR A 434 12.71 -9.13 22.86
C THR A 434 14.18 -9.12 23.29
N SER A 435 14.40 -9.37 24.59
CA SER A 435 15.73 -9.43 25.23
C SER A 435 15.74 -10.48 26.35
N ALA A 436 16.84 -10.55 27.11
CA ALA A 436 16.92 -11.40 28.30
C ALA A 436 15.89 -11.03 29.39
N SER A 437 15.32 -9.82 29.35
CA SER A 437 14.30 -9.36 30.30
C SER A 437 12.88 -9.83 29.96
N GLY A 438 12.64 -10.31 28.75
CA GLY A 438 11.32 -10.72 28.27
C GLY A 438 11.03 -10.21 26.86
N THR A 439 9.74 -10.14 26.50
CA THR A 439 9.28 -9.56 25.23
C THR A 439 8.10 -8.65 25.52
N PHE A 440 8.21 -7.38 25.12
CA PHE A 440 7.29 -6.32 25.51
C PHE A 440 7.12 -5.30 24.37
N GLN A 441 6.03 -4.56 24.39
CA GLN A 441 5.76 -3.51 23.41
C GLN A 441 6.12 -2.13 23.96
N VAL A 442 6.63 -1.25 23.09
CA VAL A 442 6.70 0.20 23.30
C VAL A 442 5.87 0.86 22.20
N ARG A 443 5.03 1.83 22.52
CA ARG A 443 4.02 2.36 21.58
C ARG A 443 3.71 3.84 21.78
N SER A 444 3.09 4.46 20.78
CA SER A 444 2.55 5.83 20.86
C SER A 444 3.59 6.84 21.39
N GLY A 445 3.22 7.78 22.26
CA GLY A 445 4.15 8.78 22.80
C GLY A 445 5.36 8.20 23.58
N PHE A 446 5.28 6.99 24.14
CA PHE A 446 6.45 6.33 24.73
C PHE A 446 7.44 5.89 23.67
N TRP A 447 6.95 5.37 22.53
CA TRP A 447 7.79 5.01 21.40
C TRP A 447 8.44 6.23 20.73
N GLU A 448 7.64 7.29 20.49
CA GLU A 448 8.15 8.57 20.01
C GLU A 448 9.24 9.15 20.91
N THR A 449 9.06 9.09 22.24
CA THR A 449 10.04 9.60 23.21
C THR A 449 11.27 8.71 23.31
N TYR A 450 11.11 7.38 23.20
CA TYR A 450 12.22 6.42 23.22
C TYR A 450 13.20 6.66 22.05
N LEU A 451 12.67 7.00 20.86
CA LEU A 451 13.46 7.34 19.67
C LEU A 451 14.14 8.73 19.72
N GLN A 452 13.79 9.60 20.67
CA GLN A 452 14.36 10.95 20.72
C GLN A 452 15.78 10.98 21.29
N GLY A 453 16.70 11.58 20.52
CA GLY A 453 18.08 11.82 20.95
C GLY A 453 18.80 10.52 21.35
N SER A 454 19.31 10.48 22.58
CA SER A 454 20.00 9.31 23.15
C SER A 454 19.14 8.51 24.13
N ASN A 455 17.81 8.69 24.13
CA ASN A 455 16.93 8.05 25.10
C ASN A 455 16.99 6.52 25.02
N HIS A 456 16.97 5.94 23.82
CA HIS A 456 17.11 4.48 23.62
C HIS A 456 18.41 3.92 24.21
N SER A 457 19.53 4.63 24.08
CA SER A 457 20.84 4.18 24.59
C SER A 457 20.92 4.20 26.12
N TYR A 458 20.18 5.13 26.75
CA TYR A 458 20.08 5.23 28.21
C TYR A 458 19.09 4.21 28.79
N LEU A 459 17.87 4.18 28.25
CA LEU A 459 16.79 3.31 28.72
C LEU A 459 17.07 1.83 28.45
N GLN A 460 17.68 1.52 27.30
CA GLN A 460 17.83 0.16 26.78
C GLN A 460 16.45 -0.53 26.65
N PHE A 461 16.37 -1.85 26.63
CA PHE A 461 15.12 -2.54 26.31
C PHE A 461 14.10 -2.51 27.48
N PRO A 462 12.78 -2.60 27.19
CA PRO A 462 11.74 -2.68 28.21
C PRO A 462 11.87 -3.94 29.07
N THR A 463 11.49 -3.83 30.35
CA THR A 463 11.43 -4.95 31.31
C THR A 463 10.00 -5.33 31.69
N GLY A 464 9.01 -4.75 31.00
CA GLY A 464 7.60 -4.93 31.22
C GLY A 464 6.80 -4.07 30.25
N ASP A 465 5.52 -4.40 30.06
CA ASP A 465 4.59 -3.54 29.34
C ASP A 465 4.20 -2.31 30.19
N GLU A 466 3.50 -1.37 29.56
CA GLU A 466 2.89 -0.22 30.21
C GLU A 466 1.91 -0.62 31.33
N PHE A 467 1.99 0.06 32.48
CA PHE A 467 1.07 -0.13 33.60
C PHE A 467 0.61 1.21 34.20
N ALA A 468 -0.55 1.20 34.86
CA ALA A 468 -1.12 2.39 35.49
C ALA A 468 -0.24 2.89 36.64
N TYR A 469 0.07 4.18 36.66
CA TYR A 469 0.93 4.82 37.64
C TYR A 469 0.47 6.26 37.92
N GLY A 470 0.09 6.55 39.17
CA GLY A 470 -0.40 7.86 39.57
C GLY A 470 -1.67 8.25 38.79
N ALA A 471 -1.60 9.36 38.06
CA ALA A 471 -2.69 9.87 37.21
C ALA A 471 -2.58 9.43 35.73
N GLY A 472 -1.64 8.54 35.39
CA GLY A 472 -1.39 8.11 34.03
C GLY A 472 -0.67 6.75 33.96
N THR A 473 0.40 6.68 33.18
CA THR A 473 1.04 5.43 32.75
C THR A 473 2.54 5.44 33.04
N ARG A 474 3.12 4.28 33.30
CA ARG A 474 4.57 4.07 33.41
C ARG A 474 4.99 2.81 32.65
N GLN A 475 6.18 2.83 32.07
CA GLN A 475 6.86 1.64 31.56
C GLN A 475 8.30 1.61 32.08
N ASN A 476 8.76 0.44 32.51
CA ASN A 476 10.12 0.23 33.01
C ASN A 476 11.02 -0.32 31.91
N PHE A 477 12.25 0.17 31.86
CA PHE A 477 13.31 -0.27 30.96
C PHE A 477 14.54 -0.68 31.79
N GLN A 478 15.54 -1.32 31.18
CA GLN A 478 16.69 -1.86 31.91
C GLN A 478 17.55 -0.76 32.56
N GLY A 479 17.63 0.42 31.95
CA GLY A 479 18.40 1.58 32.44
C GLY A 479 17.61 2.69 33.13
N GLY A 480 16.28 2.68 33.06
CA GLY A 480 15.43 3.77 33.56
C GLY A 480 13.93 3.50 33.38
N TYR A 481 13.10 4.55 33.34
CA TYR A 481 11.67 4.41 33.07
C TYR A 481 11.05 5.64 32.39
N LEU A 482 9.98 5.39 31.62
CA LEU A 482 9.12 6.43 31.07
C LEU A 482 7.86 6.58 31.92
N THR A 483 7.39 7.81 32.13
CA THR A 483 6.06 8.11 32.68
C THR A 483 5.28 9.03 31.76
N TRP A 484 3.97 8.85 31.66
CA TRP A 484 3.06 9.82 31.05
C TRP A 484 1.98 10.25 32.05
N ASP A 485 1.68 11.54 32.10
CA ASP A 485 0.47 12.06 32.73
C ASP A 485 -0.07 13.31 31.99
N PRO A 486 -1.36 13.70 32.18
CA PRO A 486 -1.98 14.82 31.46
C PRO A 486 -1.37 16.21 31.73
N THR A 487 -0.54 16.37 32.76
CA THR A 487 0.09 17.64 33.14
C THR A 487 1.48 17.77 32.52
N ASN A 488 2.25 16.68 32.51
CA ASN A 488 3.67 16.69 32.15
C ASN A 488 3.97 16.09 30.76
N GLY A 489 3.02 15.40 30.13
CA GLY A 489 3.29 14.62 28.93
C GLY A 489 4.18 13.42 29.25
N VAL A 490 4.98 12.96 28.27
CA VAL A 490 5.95 11.87 28.48
C VAL A 490 7.25 12.43 29.08
N VAL A 491 7.76 11.78 30.12
CA VAL A 491 9.00 12.14 30.83
C VAL A 491 9.90 10.92 30.99
N VAL A 492 11.19 11.11 30.76
CA VAL A 492 12.27 10.12 30.93
C VAL A 492 12.90 10.26 32.32
N HIS A 493 13.15 9.13 33.02
CA HIS A 493 13.75 9.07 34.35
C HIS A 493 14.82 7.98 34.45
#